data_AF-A0A0D2GIA4-F1
#
_entry.id   AF-A0A0D2GIA4-F1
#
_cell.length_a   1.000
_cell.length_b   1.000
_cell.length_c   1.000
_cell.angle_alpha   90.00
_cell.angle_beta   90.00
_cell.angle_gamma   90.00
#
_symmetry.space_group_name_H-M   'P 1'
#
loop_
_entity.id
_entity.type
_entity.pdbx_description
1 polymer ?
#
loop_
_entity_poly.entity_id
_entity_poly.type
_entity_poly.pdbx_seq_one_letter_code
_entity_poly.pdbx_strand_id
1 'polypeptide(L)'
;MPVSTRQSVRPKHISTEPLSSNTLSPSQSSLFSRLLVMNMYKLTAALLIFFATTHTIGGLLLPNDFGVEGNALFSAMQTVRFNFMGRLRTLHDFYMGFGLGATVFLSMSAALSWVLSAHPTTTGHTMALRFAPRSEPKGEAKRADDGDGNAATRGQEGMRLEELLSTLKWILFLSNFVNMLLCYVYFFVPPMVVSTVIAALLGLECLKDWIH
;
A
#
# COMPACT_ATOMS: atom_id res chain seq x y z
N MET A 1 8.10 -71.02 -56.30
CA MET A 1 8.21 -70.10 -57.47
C MET A 1 6.90 -70.19 -58.25
N PRO A 2 6.33 -69.14 -58.88
CA PRO A 2 6.51 -67.67 -58.77
C PRO A 2 5.25 -66.94 -58.24
N VAL A 3 5.38 -65.85 -57.48
CA VAL A 3 5.19 -64.42 -57.87
C VAL A 3 3.91 -64.11 -58.69
N SER A 4 2.94 -63.41 -58.07
CA SER A 4 2.22 -62.34 -58.76
C SER A 4 1.69 -61.28 -57.78
N THR A 5 2.23 -60.09 -57.98
CA THR A 5 2.05 -58.84 -57.26
C THR A 5 0.71 -58.21 -57.62
N ARG A 6 -0.10 -57.78 -56.64
CA ARG A 6 -1.16 -56.79 -56.90
C ARG A 6 -1.07 -55.63 -55.92
N GLN A 7 -0.45 -54.58 -56.44
CA GLN A 7 -0.28 -53.26 -55.84
C GLN A 7 -1.65 -52.56 -55.84
N SER A 8 -2.24 -52.40 -54.65
CA SER A 8 -3.47 -51.61 -54.48
C SER A 8 -3.12 -50.15 -54.24
N VAL A 9 -3.74 -49.31 -55.04
CA VAL A 9 -3.59 -47.85 -55.11
C VAL A 9 -4.32 -47.20 -53.92
N ARG A 10 -3.59 -46.28 -53.28
CA ARG A 10 -3.92 -45.40 -52.16
C ARG A 10 -5.23 -44.60 -52.33
N PRO A 11 -5.95 -44.32 -51.22
CA PRO A 11 -6.59 -43.02 -51.02
C PRO A 11 -5.84 -42.20 -49.96
N LYS A 12 -5.44 -40.99 -50.35
CA LYS A 12 -4.77 -40.01 -49.50
C LYS A 12 -5.85 -39.42 -48.57
N HIS A 13 -5.80 -39.73 -47.28
CA HIS A 13 -6.71 -39.14 -46.31
C HIS A 13 -6.35 -37.66 -46.13
N ILE A 14 -7.14 -36.80 -46.77
CA ILE A 14 -7.24 -35.38 -46.48
C ILE A 14 -8.19 -35.28 -45.29
N SER A 15 -7.69 -34.86 -44.14
CA SER A 15 -8.55 -34.35 -43.07
C SER A 15 -7.78 -33.34 -42.22
N THR A 16 -8.23 -32.10 -42.39
CA THR A 16 -8.41 -31.08 -41.35
C THR A 16 -7.17 -30.62 -40.59
N GLU A 17 -6.63 -29.49 -41.04
CA GLU A 17 -6.04 -28.49 -40.16
C GLU A 17 -6.92 -28.28 -38.92
N PRO A 18 -6.36 -28.30 -37.70
CA PRO A 18 -7.01 -27.64 -36.59
C PRO A 18 -6.93 -26.13 -36.83
N LEU A 19 -8.11 -25.58 -37.14
CA LEU A 19 -8.42 -24.17 -37.13
C LEU A 19 -7.74 -23.49 -35.93
N SER A 20 -6.85 -22.55 -36.27
CA SER A 20 -6.22 -21.55 -35.42
C SER A 20 -7.07 -21.25 -34.18
N SER A 21 -6.66 -21.80 -33.04
CA SER A 21 -7.12 -21.32 -31.74
C SER A 21 -6.62 -19.88 -31.64
N ASN A 22 -7.53 -18.92 -31.79
CA ASN A 22 -7.29 -17.52 -31.48
C ASN A 22 -6.66 -17.44 -30.10
N THR A 23 -5.33 -17.27 -30.07
CA THR A 23 -4.55 -16.92 -28.90
C THR A 23 -5.00 -15.53 -28.48
N LEU A 24 -6.05 -15.47 -27.65
CA LEU A 24 -6.41 -14.28 -26.90
C LEU A 24 -5.16 -13.83 -26.13
N SER A 25 -4.59 -12.71 -26.56
CA SER A 25 -3.42 -12.08 -25.97
C SER A 25 -3.51 -11.98 -24.43
N PRO A 26 -2.59 -12.60 -23.67
CA PRO A 26 -2.47 -12.35 -22.24
C PRO A 26 -1.67 -11.06 -22.03
N SER A 27 -2.17 -9.92 -22.53
CA SER A 27 -1.42 -8.65 -22.46
C SER A 27 -1.95 -7.70 -21.38
N GLN A 28 -3.23 -7.76 -21.04
CA GLN A 28 -3.85 -6.78 -20.13
C GLN A 28 -3.76 -7.12 -18.63
N SER A 29 -3.47 -8.36 -18.25
CA SER A 29 -3.29 -8.74 -16.84
C SER A 29 -1.90 -8.40 -16.27
N SER A 30 -0.98 -7.84 -17.08
CA SER A 30 0.44 -7.76 -16.74
C SER A 30 0.82 -6.59 -15.81
N LEU A 31 0.17 -5.43 -15.91
CA LEU A 31 0.51 -4.27 -15.07
C LEU A 31 -0.19 -4.29 -13.72
N PHE A 32 -1.49 -4.58 -13.69
CA PHE A 32 -2.25 -4.62 -12.43
C PHE A 32 -1.75 -5.74 -11.51
N SER A 33 -1.40 -6.90 -12.07
CA SER A 33 -0.78 -8.00 -11.30
C SER A 33 0.65 -7.65 -10.86
N ARG A 34 1.44 -6.92 -11.67
CA ARG A 34 2.77 -6.44 -11.26
C ARG A 34 2.68 -5.35 -10.19
N LEU A 35 1.69 -4.47 -10.26
CA LEU A 35 1.39 -3.51 -9.22
C LEU A 35 1.03 -4.26 -7.94
N LEU A 36 0.05 -5.16 -7.95
CA LEU A 36 -0.35 -5.98 -6.79
C LEU A 36 0.79 -6.84 -6.19
N VAL A 37 1.80 -7.19 -6.99
CA VAL A 37 3.02 -7.89 -6.54
C VAL A 37 4.04 -6.92 -5.93
N MET A 38 4.03 -5.63 -6.30
CA MET A 38 4.78 -4.61 -5.57
C MET A 38 4.13 -4.38 -4.21
N ASN A 39 4.97 -4.23 -3.20
CA ASN A 39 4.54 -3.88 -1.86
C ASN A 39 3.76 -2.54 -1.89
N MET A 40 2.43 -2.59 -1.77
CA MET A 40 1.56 -1.40 -1.87
C MET A 40 1.97 -0.31 -0.90
N TYR A 41 2.52 -0.68 0.26
CA TYR A 41 3.04 0.28 1.24
C TYR A 41 4.27 1.04 0.73
N LYS A 42 5.12 0.46 -0.14
CA LYS A 42 6.22 1.18 -0.80
C LYS A 42 5.71 2.19 -1.82
N LEU A 43 4.73 1.79 -2.63
CA LEU A 43 4.11 2.68 -3.59
C LEU A 43 3.42 3.85 -2.88
N THR A 44 2.68 3.55 -1.81
CA THR A 44 2.02 4.54 -0.97
C THR A 44 3.02 5.49 -0.32
N ALA A 45 4.13 4.98 0.22
CA ALA A 45 5.18 5.81 0.80
C ALA A 45 5.78 6.78 -0.24
N ALA A 46 6.09 6.30 -1.45
CA ALA A 46 6.60 7.14 -2.53
C ALA A 46 5.59 8.22 -2.94
N LEU A 47 4.30 7.86 -3.03
CA LEU A 47 3.24 8.80 -3.39
C LEU A 47 3.01 9.86 -2.30
N LEU A 48 3.10 9.47 -1.02
CA LEU A 48 3.04 10.39 0.11
C LEU A 48 4.22 11.36 0.15
N ILE A 49 5.45 10.89 -0.13
CA ILE A 49 6.64 11.77 -0.22
C ILE A 49 6.47 12.77 -1.37
N PHE A 50 6.04 12.30 -2.53
CA PHE A 50 5.74 13.17 -3.67
C PHE A 50 4.70 14.22 -3.29
N PHE A 51 3.59 13.79 -2.66
CA PHE A 51 2.53 14.68 -2.25
C PHE A 51 3.00 15.71 -1.21
N ALA A 52 3.74 15.28 -0.18
CA ALA A 52 4.31 16.16 0.83
C ALA A 52 5.24 17.21 0.20
N THR A 53 6.08 16.79 -0.75
CA THR A 53 7.04 17.67 -1.43
C THR A 53 6.31 18.70 -2.30
N THR A 54 5.39 18.25 -3.15
CA THR A 54 4.62 19.14 -4.01
C THR A 54 3.69 20.05 -3.22
N HIS A 55 3.08 19.57 -2.14
CA HIS A 55 2.30 20.39 -1.22
C HIS A 55 3.17 21.50 -0.63
N THR A 56 4.35 21.17 -0.10
CA THR A 56 5.24 22.15 0.55
C THR A 56 5.77 23.18 -0.44
N ILE A 57 6.34 22.71 -1.55
CA ILE A 57 6.96 23.60 -2.54
C ILE A 57 5.89 24.42 -3.25
N GLY A 58 4.85 23.77 -3.77
CA GLY A 58 3.80 24.41 -4.58
C GLY A 58 2.83 25.25 -3.76
N GLY A 59 2.38 24.74 -2.62
CA GLY A 59 1.33 25.37 -1.82
C GLY A 59 1.84 26.41 -0.83
N LEU A 60 3.10 26.34 -0.39
CA LEU A 60 3.62 27.20 0.68
C LEU A 60 4.83 28.06 0.29
N LEU A 61 5.79 27.49 -0.44
CA LEU A 61 7.08 28.16 -0.67
C LEU A 61 7.14 28.95 -1.98
N LEU A 62 6.47 28.47 -3.03
CA LEU A 62 6.48 29.15 -4.32
C LEU A 62 5.65 30.44 -4.26
N PRO A 63 6.17 31.55 -4.81
CA PRO A 63 5.38 32.74 -5.03
C PRO A 63 4.21 32.39 -5.95
N ASN A 64 3.00 32.65 -5.48
CA ASN A 64 1.78 32.46 -6.26
C ASN A 64 1.18 33.84 -6.52
N ASP A 65 0.89 34.14 -7.78
CA ASP A 65 0.12 35.32 -8.15
C ASP A 65 -1.37 34.95 -8.08
N PHE A 66 -2.08 35.56 -7.14
CA PHE A 66 -3.51 35.34 -6.93
C PHE A 66 -4.37 36.40 -7.65
N GLY A 67 -3.76 37.22 -8.49
CA GLY A 67 -4.38 38.41 -9.07
C GLY A 67 -4.46 39.58 -8.08
N VAL A 68 -4.96 40.72 -8.53
CA VAL A 68 -4.93 41.99 -7.76
C VAL A 68 -5.61 41.85 -6.40
N GLU A 69 -6.82 41.28 -6.36
CA GLU A 69 -7.59 41.10 -5.12
C GLU A 69 -6.93 40.08 -4.18
N GLY A 70 -6.48 38.95 -4.72
CA GLY A 70 -5.85 37.89 -3.93
C GLY A 70 -4.52 38.33 -3.34
N ASN A 71 -3.72 39.10 -4.09
CA ASN A 71 -2.46 39.67 -3.60
C ASN A 71 -2.70 40.74 -2.52
N ALA A 72 -3.76 41.54 -2.63
CA ALA A 72 -4.17 42.49 -1.59
C ALA A 72 -4.60 41.75 -0.30
N LEU A 73 -5.39 40.68 -0.43
CA LEU A 73 -5.76 39.83 0.71
C LEU A 73 -4.52 39.17 1.33
N PHE A 74 -3.63 38.59 0.53
CA PHE A 74 -2.41 37.95 1.01
C PHE A 74 -1.52 38.93 1.78
N SER A 75 -1.35 40.16 1.27
CA SER A 75 -0.64 41.24 1.95
C SER A 75 -1.32 41.64 3.28
N ALA A 76 -2.66 41.70 3.31
CA ALA A 76 -3.40 41.92 4.55
C ALA A 76 -3.18 40.79 5.56
N MET A 77 -3.16 39.52 5.14
CA MET A 77 -2.91 38.39 6.05
C MET A 77 -1.53 38.44 6.71
N GLN A 78 -0.54 39.05 6.05
CA GLN A 78 0.81 39.23 6.58
C GLN A 78 0.90 40.32 7.65
N THR A 79 -0.07 41.22 7.72
CA THR A 79 -0.07 42.36 8.66
C THR A 79 -1.12 42.23 9.76
N VAL A 80 -2.25 41.59 9.49
CA VAL A 80 -3.30 41.34 10.48
C VAL A 80 -2.82 40.31 11.49
N ARG A 81 -2.70 40.74 12.75
CA ARG A 81 -2.24 39.92 13.88
C ARG A 81 -3.38 39.63 14.84
N PHE A 82 -3.42 38.41 15.36
CA PHE A 82 -4.36 37.99 16.38
C PHE A 82 -3.64 37.15 17.45
N ASN A 83 -4.24 37.06 18.63
CA ASN A 83 -3.71 36.24 19.71
C ASN A 83 -4.18 34.79 19.51
N PHE A 84 -3.25 33.89 19.25
CA PHE A 84 -3.50 32.46 19.16
C PHE A 84 -2.77 31.75 20.31
N MET A 85 -3.54 31.17 21.23
CA MET A 85 -3.03 30.44 22.41
C MET A 85 -2.00 31.25 23.22
N GLY A 86 -2.24 32.54 23.42
CA GLY A 86 -1.35 33.44 24.17
C GLY A 86 -0.20 34.03 23.35
N ARG A 87 -0.07 33.70 22.06
CA ARG A 87 0.98 34.22 21.17
C ARG A 87 0.41 35.04 20.03
N LEU A 88 0.93 36.25 19.85
CA LEU A 88 0.54 37.12 18.75
C LEU A 88 1.14 36.61 17.43
N ARG A 89 0.29 36.19 16.49
CA ARG A 89 0.69 35.68 15.16
C ARG A 89 -0.10 36.39 14.06
N THR A 90 0.50 36.51 12.89
CA THR A 90 -0.21 36.99 11.70
C THR A 90 -1.15 35.90 11.19
N LEU A 91 -2.20 36.28 10.46
CA LEU A 91 -3.06 35.29 9.80
C LEU A 91 -2.27 34.42 8.82
N HIS A 92 -1.31 35.03 8.13
CA HIS A 92 -0.34 34.33 7.29
C HIS A 92 0.45 33.27 8.08
N ASP A 93 1.09 33.64 9.20
CA ASP A 93 1.89 32.71 10.03
C ASP A 93 1.06 31.52 10.50
N PHE A 94 -0.22 31.74 10.84
CA PHE A 94 -1.12 30.68 11.28
C PHE A 94 -1.37 29.65 10.17
N TYR A 95 -1.76 30.09 8.97
CA TYR A 95 -1.99 29.18 7.84
C TYR A 95 -0.70 28.52 7.34
N MET A 96 0.41 29.25 7.39
CA MET A 96 1.74 28.74 7.07
C MET A 96 2.13 27.62 8.04
N GLY A 97 1.89 27.80 9.34
CA GLY A 97 2.05 26.75 10.34
C GLY A 97 1.14 25.54 10.12
N PHE A 98 -0.13 25.77 9.77
CA PHE A 98 -1.09 24.69 9.48
C PHE A 98 -0.63 23.83 8.29
N GLY A 99 -0.20 24.44 7.19
CA GLY A 99 0.26 23.68 6.04
C GLY A 99 1.61 22.98 6.28
N LEU A 100 2.52 23.52 7.11
CA LEU A 100 3.69 22.75 7.59
C LEU A 100 3.27 21.54 8.43
N GLY A 101 2.23 21.70 9.26
CA GLY A 101 1.62 20.59 9.99
C GLY A 101 1.14 19.48 9.05
N ALA A 102 0.47 19.84 7.95
CA ALA A 102 0.07 18.89 6.91
C ALA A 102 1.28 18.19 6.28
N THR A 103 2.36 18.91 5.96
CA THR A 103 3.60 18.30 5.44
C THR A 103 4.22 17.30 6.43
N VAL A 104 4.23 17.62 7.73
CA VAL A 104 4.71 16.70 8.77
C VAL A 104 3.81 15.45 8.83
N PHE A 105 2.49 15.62 8.79
CA PHE A 105 1.54 14.51 8.77
C PHE A 105 1.76 13.59 7.56
N LEU A 106 1.92 14.15 6.36
CA LEU A 106 2.17 13.38 5.13
C LEU A 106 3.53 12.66 5.18
N SER A 107 4.58 13.34 5.67
CA SER A 107 5.91 12.76 5.84
C SER A 107 5.93 11.63 6.86
N MET A 108 5.24 11.80 7.99
CA MET A 108 5.09 10.77 9.01
C MET A 108 4.32 9.58 8.45
N SER A 109 3.21 9.82 7.73
CA SER A 109 2.45 8.78 7.05
C SER A 109 3.32 7.99 6.06
N ALA A 110 4.20 8.69 5.32
CA ALA A 110 5.15 8.05 4.42
C ALA A 110 6.14 7.16 5.17
N ALA A 111 6.69 7.65 6.29
CA ALA A 111 7.60 6.88 7.13
C ALA A 111 6.93 5.63 7.70
N LEU A 112 5.70 5.76 8.22
CA LEU A 112 4.91 4.62 8.73
C LEU A 112 4.62 3.61 7.62
N SER A 113 4.21 4.08 6.44
CA SER A 113 4.00 3.21 5.28
C SER A 113 5.31 2.49 4.89
N TRP A 114 6.45 3.18 4.91
CA TRP A 114 7.74 2.55 4.63
C TRP A 114 8.10 1.47 5.65
N VAL A 115 7.90 1.74 6.95
CA VAL A 115 8.13 0.79 8.04
C VAL A 115 7.24 -0.44 7.90
N LEU A 116 5.95 -0.25 7.60
CA LEU A 116 5.01 -1.34 7.34
C LEU A 116 5.44 -2.18 6.12
N SER A 117 6.01 -1.53 5.10
CA SER A 117 6.57 -2.23 3.94
C SER A 117 7.76 -3.13 4.30
N ALA A 118 8.58 -2.73 5.27
CA ALA A 118 9.77 -3.49 5.68
C ALA A 118 9.42 -4.77 6.48
N HIS A 119 8.18 -4.88 6.98
CA HIS A 119 7.68 -6.02 7.74
C HIS A 119 6.65 -6.78 6.88
N PRO A 120 7.09 -7.62 5.92
CA PRO A 120 6.17 -8.46 5.18
C PRO A 120 5.49 -9.40 6.17
N THR A 121 4.15 -9.29 6.25
CA THR A 121 3.32 -10.20 7.04
C THR A 121 3.61 -11.59 6.52
N THR A 122 4.20 -12.44 7.37
CA THR A 122 4.63 -13.80 6.99
C THR A 122 3.39 -14.70 6.91
N THR A 123 2.54 -14.45 5.91
CA THR A 123 1.23 -15.12 5.75
C THR A 123 1.31 -16.32 4.79
N GLY A 124 2.51 -16.86 4.52
CA GLY A 124 2.69 -17.91 3.49
C GLY A 124 3.22 -19.27 3.95
N HIS A 125 4.02 -19.36 5.02
CA HIS A 125 4.75 -20.60 5.32
C HIS A 125 4.32 -21.33 6.60
N THR A 126 3.58 -20.69 7.51
CA THR A 126 3.27 -21.28 8.82
C THR A 126 2.01 -22.15 8.82
N MET A 127 1.08 -21.98 7.86
CA MET A 127 -0.09 -22.87 7.76
C MET A 127 0.22 -24.26 7.20
N ALA A 128 1.32 -24.44 6.47
CA ALA A 128 1.72 -25.77 5.98
C ALA A 128 2.30 -26.67 7.08
N LEU A 129 2.80 -26.11 8.19
CA LEU A 129 3.35 -26.88 9.31
C LEU A 129 2.34 -27.13 10.45
N ARG A 130 1.16 -26.48 10.43
CA ARG A 130 0.10 -26.69 11.44
C ARG A 130 -0.81 -27.89 11.14
N PHE A 131 -0.70 -28.49 9.95
CA PHE A 131 -1.50 -29.63 9.51
C PHE A 131 -0.68 -30.89 9.18
N ALA A 132 0.59 -30.96 9.58
CA ALA A 132 1.29 -32.24 9.59
C ALA A 132 0.70 -33.10 10.73
N PRO A 133 0.07 -34.25 10.46
CA PRO A 133 -0.27 -35.19 11.52
C PRO A 133 1.04 -35.62 12.18
N ARG A 134 1.25 -35.18 13.41
CA ARG A 134 2.36 -35.61 14.28
C ARG A 134 2.15 -37.10 14.54
N SER A 135 2.83 -37.95 13.77
CA SER A 135 2.98 -39.36 14.11
C SER A 135 3.77 -39.43 15.42
N GLU A 136 3.14 -39.94 16.47
CA GLU A 136 3.81 -40.22 17.73
C GLU A 136 4.59 -41.54 17.64
N PRO A 137 5.91 -41.56 17.87
CA PRO A 137 6.58 -42.75 18.35
C PRO A 137 6.45 -42.81 19.88
N LYS A 138 5.69 -43.79 20.34
CA LYS A 138 5.55 -44.18 21.74
C LYS A 138 6.86 -44.79 22.22
N GLY A 139 7.64 -44.05 23.00
CA GLY A 139 8.85 -44.59 23.63
C GLY A 139 9.64 -43.57 24.45
N GLU A 140 9.84 -43.92 25.72
CA GLU A 140 10.89 -43.45 26.64
C GLU A 140 10.78 -42.08 27.33
N ALA A 141 10.50 -42.18 28.63
CA ALA A 141 10.81 -41.19 29.65
C ALA A 141 12.32 -41.07 29.86
N LYS A 142 12.86 -39.83 30.05
CA LYS A 142 13.87 -39.45 31.09
C LYS A 142 14.39 -38.00 30.93
N ARG A 143 13.97 -37.15 31.89
CA ARG A 143 14.67 -36.03 32.59
C ARG A 143 15.28 -34.81 31.87
N ALA A 144 15.19 -33.69 32.63
CA ALA A 144 15.89 -32.39 32.60
C ALA A 144 15.34 -31.38 31.58
N ASP A 145 14.54 -30.37 31.96
CA ASP A 145 14.79 -29.22 32.87
C ASP A 145 15.80 -28.21 32.30
N ASP A 146 15.39 -26.94 32.33
CA ASP A 146 16.04 -25.70 31.85
C ASP A 146 16.09 -25.42 30.33
N GLY A 147 14.98 -24.91 29.77
CA GLY A 147 14.99 -24.32 28.42
C GLY A 147 13.71 -23.62 27.94
N ASP A 148 12.59 -23.79 28.65
CA ASP A 148 11.26 -23.43 28.14
C ASP A 148 10.89 -21.94 28.29
N GLY A 149 11.64 -21.20 29.13
CA GLY A 149 11.36 -19.78 29.42
C GLY A 149 11.57 -18.82 28.25
N ASN A 150 12.43 -19.17 27.27
CA ASN A 150 12.77 -18.28 26.16
C ASN A 150 11.79 -18.41 24.97
N ALA A 151 11.07 -19.53 24.87
CA ALA A 151 10.08 -19.76 23.82
C ALA A 151 8.75 -19.04 24.12
N ALA A 152 8.32 -19.05 25.38
CA ALA A 152 7.10 -18.39 25.82
C ALA A 152 7.19 -16.85 25.70
N THR A 153 8.31 -16.26 26.11
CA THR A 153 8.56 -14.80 25.97
C THR A 153 8.64 -14.38 24.51
N ARG A 154 9.34 -15.13 23.65
CA ARG A 154 9.43 -14.84 22.21
C ARG A 154 8.08 -14.94 21.49
N GLY A 155 7.21 -15.86 21.92
CA GLY A 155 5.84 -15.97 21.41
C GLY A 155 4.94 -14.80 21.81
N GLN A 156 5.07 -14.33 23.05
CA GLN A 156 4.31 -13.20 23.57
C GLN A 156 4.70 -11.87 22.90
N GLU A 157 6.00 -11.65 22.65
CA GLU A 157 6.48 -10.46 21.92
C GLU A 157 6.00 -10.44 20.46
N GLY A 158 5.99 -11.59 19.79
CA GLY A 158 5.49 -11.71 18.42
C GLY A 158 4.01 -11.35 18.30
N MET A 159 3.17 -11.87 19.20
CA MET A 159 1.73 -11.54 19.20
C MET A 159 1.47 -10.05 19.41
N ARG A 160 2.23 -9.41 20.33
CA ARG A 160 2.08 -7.98 20.61
C ARG A 160 2.51 -7.12 19.42
N LEU A 161 3.55 -7.52 18.67
CA LEU A 161 4.01 -6.78 17.51
C LEU A 161 2.99 -6.82 16.36
N GLU A 162 2.41 -7.98 16.07
CA GLU A 162 1.39 -8.12 15.00
C GLU A 162 0.13 -7.29 15.31
N GLU A 163 -0.30 -7.26 16.57
CA GLU A 163 -1.43 -6.42 17.00
C GLU A 163 -1.12 -4.93 16.84
N LEU A 164 0.10 -4.50 17.18
CA LEU A 164 0.54 -3.12 16.98
C LEU A 164 0.64 -2.76 15.50
N LEU A 165 1.16 -3.65 14.65
CA LEU A 165 1.24 -3.43 13.21
C LEU A 165 -0.16 -3.33 12.59
N SER A 166 -1.08 -4.21 12.97
CA SER A 166 -2.48 -4.15 12.54
C SER A 166 -3.15 -2.85 12.96
N THR A 167 -3.01 -2.46 14.23
CA THR A 167 -3.53 -1.20 14.76
C THR A 167 -2.97 0.00 14.00
N LEU A 168 -1.66 -0.01 13.72
CA LEU A 168 -0.98 1.06 13.00
C LEU A 168 -1.47 1.19 11.55
N LYS A 169 -1.71 0.07 10.85
CA LYS A 169 -2.28 0.06 9.50
C LYS A 169 -3.66 0.74 9.47
N TRP A 170 -4.53 0.40 10.41
CA TRP A 170 -5.87 1.01 10.51
C TRP A 170 -5.83 2.50 10.85
N ILE A 171 -4.97 2.91 11.77
CA ILE A 171 -4.79 4.34 12.10
C ILE A 171 -4.28 5.11 10.88
N LEU A 172 -3.30 4.55 10.16
CA LEU A 172 -2.75 5.15 8.95
C LEU A 172 -3.81 5.28 7.85
N PHE A 173 -4.62 4.24 7.62
CA PHE A 173 -5.72 4.27 6.68
C PHE A 173 -6.77 5.33 7.06
N LEU A 174 -7.27 5.30 8.31
CA LEU A 174 -8.34 6.20 8.75
C LEU A 174 -7.91 7.66 8.69
N SER A 175 -6.69 7.97 9.13
CA SER A 175 -6.15 9.33 9.06
C SER A 175 -6.03 9.84 7.62
N ASN A 176 -5.57 9.00 6.68
CA ASN A 176 -5.50 9.36 5.26
C ASN A 176 -6.88 9.43 4.58
N PHE A 177 -7.85 8.64 5.04
CA PHE A 177 -9.23 8.72 4.58
C PHE A 177 -9.90 10.04 5.01
N VAL A 178 -9.70 10.46 6.25
CA VAL A 178 -10.17 11.78 6.72
C VAL A 178 -9.49 12.90 5.93
N ASN A 179 -8.18 12.79 5.66
CA ASN A 179 -7.47 13.74 4.80
C ASN A 179 -8.07 13.79 3.38
N MET A 180 -8.40 12.64 2.78
CA MET A 180 -9.10 12.57 1.50
C MET A 180 -10.42 13.35 1.54
N LEU A 181 -11.25 13.16 2.58
CA LEU A 181 -12.51 13.90 2.73
C LEU A 181 -12.29 15.41 2.85
N LEU A 182 -11.27 15.86 3.59
CA LEU A 182 -10.90 17.27 3.68
C LEU A 182 -10.50 17.83 2.31
N CYS A 183 -9.78 17.05 1.49
CA CYS A 183 -9.46 17.44 0.12
C CYS A 183 -10.71 17.65 -0.74
N TYR A 184 -11.75 16.84 -0.59
CA TYR A 184 -13.01 17.01 -1.33
C TYR A 184 -13.80 18.26 -0.95
N VAL A 185 -13.69 18.70 0.31
CA VAL A 185 -14.45 19.86 0.81
C VAL A 185 -13.71 21.17 0.52
N TYR A 186 -12.40 21.20 0.69
CA TYR A 186 -11.64 22.45 0.76
C TYR A 186 -10.59 22.63 -0.35
N PHE A 187 -10.25 21.58 -1.09
CA PHE A 187 -9.14 21.62 -2.05
C PHE A 187 -9.60 21.37 -3.50
N PHE A 188 -8.69 21.64 -4.41
CA PHE A 188 -8.86 21.49 -5.86
C PHE A 188 -8.49 20.08 -6.34
N VAL A 189 -8.66 19.81 -7.63
CA VAL A 189 -8.63 18.45 -8.22
C VAL A 189 -7.37 17.62 -7.94
N PRO A 190 -6.13 18.16 -8.06
CA PRO A 190 -4.93 17.36 -7.90
C PRO A 190 -4.75 16.76 -6.49
N PRO A 191 -4.88 17.52 -5.37
CA PRO A 191 -4.90 16.93 -4.03
C PRO A 191 -5.98 15.87 -3.82
N MET A 192 -7.17 16.06 -4.41
CA MET A 192 -8.25 15.06 -4.36
C MET A 192 -7.83 13.74 -4.99
N VAL A 193 -7.33 13.78 -6.23
CA VAL A 193 -6.93 12.57 -6.97
C VAL A 193 -5.83 11.82 -6.23
N VAL A 194 -4.78 12.51 -5.79
CA VAL A 194 -3.64 11.89 -5.10
C VAL A 194 -4.08 11.27 -3.77
N SER A 195 -4.89 11.98 -2.98
CA SER A 195 -5.38 11.47 -1.69
C SER A 195 -6.31 10.27 -1.84
N THR A 196 -7.15 10.25 -2.87
CA THR A 196 -8.00 9.09 -3.18
C THR A 196 -7.17 7.86 -3.53
N VAL A 197 -6.11 8.01 -4.32
CA VAL A 197 -5.20 6.89 -4.64
C VAL A 197 -4.51 6.38 -3.38
N ILE A 198 -3.99 7.26 -2.53
CA ILE A 198 -3.35 6.88 -1.25
C ILE A 198 -4.33 6.12 -0.35
N ALA A 199 -5.53 6.66 -0.15
CA ALA A 199 -6.56 6.03 0.69
C ALA A 199 -7.00 4.68 0.12
N ALA A 200 -7.16 4.55 -1.20
CA ALA A 200 -7.50 3.30 -1.85
C ALA A 200 -6.39 2.24 -1.66
N LEU A 201 -5.12 2.61 -1.84
CA LEU A 201 -3.99 1.69 -1.63
C LEU A 201 -3.92 1.18 -0.18
N LEU A 202 -4.04 2.07 0.80
CA LEU A 202 -4.07 1.69 2.22
C LEU A 202 -5.29 0.85 2.59
N GLY A 203 -6.46 1.20 2.04
CA GLY A 203 -7.71 0.49 2.28
C GLY A 203 -7.69 -0.93 1.71
N LEU A 204 -7.13 -1.11 0.51
CA LEU A 204 -6.97 -2.43 -0.11
C LEU A 204 -6.11 -3.35 0.75
N GLU A 205 -5.04 -2.84 1.33
CA GLU A 205 -4.19 -3.62 2.25
C GLU A 205 -4.92 -3.97 3.57
N CYS A 206 -5.65 -3.02 4.17
CA CYS A 206 -6.44 -3.30 5.37
C CYS A 206 -7.55 -4.33 5.11
N LEU A 207 -8.19 -4.27 3.94
CA LEU A 207 -9.21 -5.24 3.54
C LEU A 207 -8.62 -6.63 3.30
N LYS A 208 -7.42 -6.71 2.73
CA LYS A 208 -6.72 -7.97 2.52
C LYS A 208 -6.39 -8.65 3.85
N ASP A 209 -5.96 -7.88 4.84
CA ASP A 209 -5.69 -8.38 6.20
C ASP A 209 -6.95 -8.76 6.95
N TRP A 210 -8.11 -8.18 6.62
CA TRP A 210 -9.39 -8.52 7.26
C TRP A 210 -10.01 -9.82 6.74
N ILE A 211 -9.83 -10.10 5.44
CA ILE A 211 -10.45 -11.25 4.77
C ILE A 211 -9.68 -12.56 5.06
N HIS A 212 -8.42 -12.48 5.45
CA HIS A 212 -7.53 -13.62 5.71
C HIS A 212 -7.27 -13.83 7.21
#